data_AF-V4QKI4-F1
#
_entry.id   AF-V4QKI4-F1
#
_cell.length_a   1.000
_cell.length_b   1.000
_cell.length_c   1.000
_cell.angle_alpha   90.00
_cell.angle_beta   90.00
_cell.angle_gamma   90.00
#
_symmetry.space_group_name_H-M   'P 1'
#
loop_
_entity.id
_entity.type
_entity.pdbx_description
1 polymer ?
#
loop_
_entity_poly.entity_id
_entity_poly.type
_entity_poly.pdbx_seq_one_letter_code
_entity_poly.pdbx_strand_id
1 'polypeptide(L)'
;MYFLLNDIVLDIDPARMMHPLDAQRFEALSLDYIAQLGKEMFAENPQAHRLNPERARRLCYLIHMKLPRVNAAQFFNQGNRGKAEEVETAFKSLNDMAMGMMYQQQAKGELDYSKVDDAVWQRRAA
;
A
#
# COMPACT_ATOMS: atom_id res chain seq x y z
N MET A 1 -2.53 12.55 -4.28
CA MET A 1 -2.45 11.47 -5.31
C MET A 1 -3.10 10.24 -4.71
N TYR A 2 -3.80 9.43 -5.51
CA TYR A 2 -4.41 8.21 -4.98
C TYR A 2 -3.46 7.01 -5.06
N PHE A 3 -3.45 6.21 -4.00
CA PHE A 3 -2.65 5.00 -3.90
C PHE A 3 -3.47 3.90 -3.26
N LEU A 4 -3.53 2.74 -3.90
CA LEU A 4 -4.22 1.56 -3.37
C LEU A 4 -3.26 0.78 -2.47
N LEU A 5 -3.60 0.64 -1.20
CA LEU A 5 -2.87 -0.20 -0.25
C LEU A 5 -3.79 -1.30 0.26
N ASN A 6 -3.47 -2.55 -0.07
CA ASN A 6 -4.32 -3.70 0.18
C ASN A 6 -5.75 -3.47 -0.33
N ASP A 7 -6.67 -3.11 0.54
CA ASP A 7 -8.09 -2.93 0.26
C ASP A 7 -8.61 -1.52 0.60
N ILE A 8 -7.70 -0.54 0.69
CA ILE A 8 -8.06 0.88 0.83
C ILE A 8 -7.35 1.76 -0.20
N VAL A 9 -8.04 2.79 -0.66
CA VAL A 9 -7.47 3.88 -1.45
C VAL A 9 -7.12 5.04 -0.53
N LEU A 10 -5.85 5.39 -0.48
CA LEU A 10 -5.31 6.51 0.29
C LEU A 10 -5.08 7.71 -0.61
N ASP A 11 -5.50 8.89 -0.15
CA ASP A 11 -4.99 10.14 -0.71
C ASP A 11 -3.69 10.54 -0.01
N ILE A 12 -2.65 10.64 -0.83
CA ILE A 12 -1.28 10.98 -0.46
C ILE A 12 -1.02 12.41 -0.91
N ASP A 13 -0.86 13.30 0.06
CA ASP A 13 -0.45 14.68 -0.18
C ASP A 13 1.03 14.83 0.26
N PRO A 14 1.99 14.91 -0.68
CA PRO A 14 3.40 15.07 -0.37
C PRO A 14 3.69 16.30 0.49
N ALA A 15 2.93 17.39 0.32
CA ALA A 15 3.11 18.62 1.08
C ALA A 15 2.76 18.45 2.56
N ARG A 16 1.88 17.50 2.89
CA ARG A 16 1.51 17.16 4.28
C ARG A 16 2.44 16.11 4.91
N MET A 17 3.21 15.41 4.09
CA MET A 17 3.98 14.24 4.56
C MET A 17 5.49 14.47 4.70
N MET A 18 6.05 15.53 4.10
CA MET A 18 7.46 15.85 4.26
C MET A 18 7.69 16.98 5.26
N HIS A 19 8.41 16.66 6.35
CA HIS A 19 9.31 17.62 6.95
C HIS A 19 10.64 17.64 6.16
N PRO A 20 11.29 18.80 5.96
CA PRO A 20 12.54 18.89 5.18
C PRO A 20 13.67 17.97 5.68
N LEU A 21 13.71 17.66 6.98
CA LEU A 21 14.70 16.77 7.60
C LEU A 21 14.47 15.29 7.27
N ASP A 22 13.24 14.90 6.90
CA ASP A 22 12.91 13.52 6.56
C ASP A 22 13.26 13.18 5.11
N ALA A 23 13.33 14.18 4.22
CA ALA A 23 13.60 13.99 2.80
C ALA A 23 14.94 13.26 2.54
N GLN A 24 16.04 13.72 3.15
CA GLN A 24 17.35 13.06 3.01
C GLN A 24 17.37 11.64 3.56
N ARG A 25 16.68 11.42 4.70
CA ARG A 25 16.61 10.08 5.31
C ARG A 25 15.85 9.11 4.42
N PHE A 26 14.76 9.56 3.81
CA PHE A 26 13.92 8.76 2.91
C PHE A 26 14.58 8.52 1.55
N GLU A 27 15.38 9.46 1.07
CA GLU A 27 16.17 9.29 -0.15
C GLU A 27 17.23 8.19 0.01
N ALA A 28 17.82 8.05 1.19
CA ALA A 28 18.79 6.99 1.48
C ALA A 28 18.18 5.57 1.58
N LEU A 29 16.86 5.43 1.78
CA LEU A 29 16.22 4.12 1.92
C LEU A 29 16.16 3.36 0.59
N SER A 30 16.46 2.07 0.59
CA SER A 30 16.24 1.20 -0.56
C SER A 30 14.77 0.76 -0.67
N LEU A 31 14.36 0.35 -1.87
CA LEU A 31 13.03 -0.23 -2.07
C LEU A 31 12.85 -1.50 -1.21
N ASP A 32 13.88 -2.35 -1.13
CA ASP A 32 13.83 -3.60 -0.35
C ASP A 32 13.59 -3.33 1.13
N TYR A 33 14.24 -2.29 1.68
CA TYR A 33 14.01 -1.88 3.06
C TYR A 33 12.59 -1.36 3.28
N ILE A 34 12.06 -0.56 2.34
CA ILE A 34 10.68 -0.05 2.42
C ILE A 34 9.67 -1.20 2.32
N ALA A 35 9.91 -2.17 1.44
CA ALA A 35 9.08 -3.37 1.32
C ALA A 35 9.12 -4.18 2.62
N GLN A 36 10.30 -4.35 3.24
CA GLN A 36 10.46 -5.02 4.51
C GLN A 36 9.71 -4.32 5.66
N LEU A 37 9.77 -2.99 5.74
CA LEU A 37 8.98 -2.21 6.71
C LEU A 37 7.47 -2.44 6.56
N GLY A 38 6.99 -2.53 5.31
CA GLY A 38 5.60 -2.87 5.04
C GLY A 38 5.27 -4.30 5.48
N LYS A 39 6.13 -5.28 5.17
CA LYS A 39 5.95 -6.67 5.62
C LYS A 39 5.86 -6.76 7.14
N GLU A 40 6.74 -6.10 7.88
CA GLU A 40 6.70 -6.04 9.34
C GLU A 40 5.38 -5.43 9.84
N MET A 41 4.96 -4.31 9.26
CA MET A 41 3.69 -3.66 9.62
C MET A 41 2.48 -4.59 9.46
N PHE A 42 2.43 -5.35 8.37
CA PHE A 42 1.32 -6.26 8.06
C PHE A 42 1.45 -7.65 8.71
N ALA A 43 2.65 -8.02 9.14
CA ALA A 43 2.91 -9.18 9.97
C ALA A 43 2.40 -8.95 11.39
N GLU A 44 2.67 -7.78 11.96
CA GLU A 44 2.14 -7.37 13.28
C GLU A 44 0.61 -7.31 13.26
N ASN A 45 0.03 -6.71 12.21
CA ASN A 45 -1.41 -6.59 12.09
C ASN A 45 -1.84 -6.51 10.61
N PRO A 46 -2.59 -7.49 10.09
CA PRO A 46 -3.11 -7.46 8.71
C PRO A 46 -3.98 -6.22 8.40
N GLN A 47 -4.57 -5.61 9.43
CA GLN A 47 -5.43 -4.44 9.38
C GLN A 47 -4.70 -3.14 9.76
N ALA A 48 -3.36 -3.15 9.86
CA ALA A 48 -2.55 -2.00 10.28
C ALA A 48 -2.86 -0.71 9.50
N HIS A 49 -3.16 -0.85 8.20
CA HIS A 49 -3.50 0.27 7.33
C HIS A 49 -4.79 1.00 7.72
N ARG A 50 -5.73 0.32 8.39
CA ARG A 50 -6.97 0.91 8.93
C ARG A 50 -6.75 1.55 10.30
N LEU A 51 -5.92 0.93 11.13
CA LEU A 51 -5.67 1.39 12.49
C LEU A 51 -4.72 2.60 12.54
N ASN A 52 -3.79 2.69 11.61
CA ASN A 52 -2.84 3.79 11.51
C ASN A 52 -2.71 4.30 10.06
N PRO A 53 -3.69 5.09 9.58
CA PRO A 53 -3.70 5.57 8.21
C PRO A 53 -2.51 6.49 7.89
N GLU A 54 -1.98 7.23 8.88
CA GLU A 54 -0.80 8.07 8.66
C GLU A 54 0.46 7.24 8.36
N ARG A 55 0.69 6.15 9.12
CA ARG A 55 1.79 5.21 8.85
C ARG A 55 1.63 4.56 7.49
N ALA A 56 0.41 4.17 7.12
CA ALA A 56 0.09 3.60 5.82
C ALA A 56 0.35 4.58 4.66
N ARG A 57 -0.07 5.84 4.80
CA ARG A 57 0.20 6.90 3.82
C ARG A 57 1.70 7.11 3.63
N ARG A 58 2.47 7.19 4.72
CA ARG A 58 3.94 7.30 4.65
C ARG A 58 4.57 6.13 3.91
N LEU A 59 4.16 4.90 4.19
CA LEU A 59 4.63 3.72 3.48
C LEU A 59 4.36 3.83 1.96
N CYS A 60 3.14 4.19 1.59
CA CYS A 60 2.77 4.35 0.17
C CYS A 60 3.55 5.47 -0.51
N TYR A 61 3.79 6.57 0.20
CA TYR A 61 4.61 7.67 -0.29
C TYR A 61 6.05 7.23 -0.54
N LEU A 62 6.66 6.50 0.39
CA LEU A 62 8.02 5.95 0.23
C LEU A 62 8.11 5.01 -0.97
N ILE A 63 7.11 4.13 -1.16
CA ILE A 63 7.04 3.25 -2.33
C ILE A 63 6.96 4.07 -3.62
N HIS A 64 6.08 5.07 -3.68
CA HIS A 64 5.92 5.92 -4.85
C HIS A 64 7.20 6.72 -5.17
N MET A 65 7.91 7.23 -4.16
CA MET A 65 9.19 7.92 -4.37
C MET A 65 10.23 7.04 -5.06
N LYS A 66 10.27 5.74 -4.71
CA LYS A 66 11.21 4.78 -5.32
C LYS A 66 10.72 4.21 -6.64
N LEU A 67 9.41 4.12 -6.82
CA LEU A 67 8.77 3.61 -8.02
C LEU A 67 7.64 4.58 -8.45
N PRO A 68 7.96 5.68 -9.17
CA PRO A 68 6.97 6.73 -9.48
C PRO A 68 5.78 6.27 -10.33
N ARG A 69 5.91 5.14 -11.04
CA ARG A 69 4.81 4.55 -11.82
C ARG A 69 3.89 3.66 -10.98
N VAL A 70 4.31 3.26 -9.78
CA VAL A 70 3.51 2.42 -8.88
C VAL A 70 2.57 3.30 -8.09
N ASN A 71 1.31 2.89 -8.09
CA ASN A 71 0.22 3.49 -7.30
C ASN A 71 -0.67 2.43 -6.64
N ALA A 72 -0.22 1.16 -6.62
CA ALA A 72 -0.85 0.08 -5.88
C ALA A 72 0.19 -0.83 -5.23
N ALA A 73 -0.01 -1.15 -3.97
CA ALA A 73 0.80 -2.09 -3.21
C ALA A 73 -0.09 -3.07 -2.44
N GLN A 74 0.31 -4.33 -2.44
CA GLN A 74 -0.30 -5.37 -1.64
C GLN A 74 0.73 -6.01 -0.74
N PHE A 75 0.34 -6.18 0.53
CA PHE A 75 1.03 -6.89 1.58
C PHE A 75 0.07 -7.95 2.09
N PHE A 76 0.25 -9.18 1.62
CA PHE A 76 -0.64 -10.28 1.94
C PHE A 76 0.04 -11.24 2.91
N ASN A 77 -0.54 -11.35 4.11
CA ASN A 77 -0.09 -12.31 5.10
C ASN A 77 -0.90 -13.61 4.95
N GLN A 78 -0.26 -14.67 4.45
CA GLN A 78 -0.87 -16.01 4.31
C GLN A 78 -0.90 -16.80 5.63
N GLY A 79 -0.22 -16.31 6.68
CA GLY A 79 0.07 -17.07 7.89
C GLY A 79 -0.61 -16.55 9.16
N ASN A 80 -0.79 -17.46 10.12
CA ASN A 80 -1.25 -17.15 11.49
C ASN A 80 -0.11 -16.69 12.42
N ARG A 81 1.15 -16.60 11.95
CA ARG A 81 2.34 -16.47 12.83
C ARG A 81 2.98 -15.09 12.89
N GLY A 82 2.44 -14.09 12.19
CA GLY A 82 2.85 -12.69 12.33
C GLY A 82 4.34 -12.44 12.06
N LYS A 83 4.93 -13.20 11.13
CA LYS A 83 6.32 -13.03 10.68
C LYS A 83 6.38 -12.25 9.38
N ALA A 84 7.33 -11.33 9.27
CA ALA A 84 7.49 -10.49 8.07
C ALA A 84 7.80 -11.33 6.82
N GLU A 85 8.52 -12.44 6.98
CA GLU A 85 8.89 -13.33 5.87
C GLU A 85 7.68 -14.07 5.26
N GLU A 86 6.60 -14.22 6.02
CA GLU A 86 5.34 -14.83 5.58
C GLU A 86 4.41 -13.83 4.88
N VAL A 87 4.79 -12.54 4.83
CA VAL A 87 4.05 -11.50 4.11
C VAL A 87 4.58 -11.38 2.69
N GLU A 88 3.74 -11.75 1.74
CA GLU A 88 3.98 -11.54 0.33
C GLU A 88 3.76 -10.09 -0.04
N THR A 89 4.58 -9.58 -0.97
CA THR A 89 4.52 -8.19 -1.42
C THR A 89 4.44 -8.09 -2.93
N ALA A 90 3.51 -7.28 -3.42
CA ALA A 90 3.36 -7.00 -4.84
C ALA A 90 3.12 -5.50 -5.08
N PHE A 91 3.67 -5.00 -6.18
CA PHE A 91 3.54 -3.59 -6.60
C PHE A 91 3.00 -3.53 -8.02
N LYS A 92 2.06 -2.62 -8.28
CA LYS A 92 1.45 -2.48 -9.60
C LYS A 92 1.19 -1.01 -9.95
N SER A 93 1.19 -0.74 -11.25
CA SER A 93 0.69 0.51 -11.81
C SER A 93 -0.74 0.30 -12.29
N LEU A 94 -1.66 1.09 -11.78
CA LEU A 94 -3.05 1.16 -12.18
C LEU A 94 -3.29 2.43 -12.99
N ASN A 95 -4.11 2.33 -14.03
CA ASN A 95 -4.58 3.51 -14.74
C ASN A 95 -5.63 4.27 -13.91
N ASP A 96 -5.91 5.50 -14.34
CA ASP A 96 -6.82 6.40 -13.62
C ASP A 96 -8.25 5.85 -13.53
N MET A 97 -8.70 5.10 -14.54
CA MET A 97 -10.02 4.48 -14.55
C MET A 97 -10.13 3.41 -13.46
N ALA A 98 -9.16 2.50 -13.36
CA ALA A 98 -9.12 1.46 -12.33
C ALA A 98 -9.02 2.07 -10.93
N MET A 99 -8.14 3.06 -10.74
CA MET A 99 -8.03 3.77 -9.47
C MET A 99 -9.32 4.50 -9.09
N GLY A 100 -9.96 5.18 -10.05
CA GLY A 100 -11.24 5.86 -9.86
C GLY A 100 -12.37 4.90 -9.47
N MET A 101 -12.44 3.71 -10.07
CA MET A 101 -13.41 2.68 -9.69
C MET A 101 -13.20 2.19 -8.25
N MET A 102 -11.94 1.97 -7.84
CA MET A 102 -11.64 1.57 -6.46
C MET A 102 -12.03 2.67 -5.47
N TYR A 103 -11.70 3.93 -5.78
CA TYR A 103 -12.06 5.08 -4.95
C TYR A 103 -13.58 5.23 -4.78
N GLN A 104 -14.34 5.09 -5.87
CA GLN A 104 -15.80 5.15 -5.83
C GLN A 104 -16.42 4.03 -4.99
N GLN A 105 -15.92 2.80 -5.10
CA GLN A 105 -16.38 1.69 -4.27
C GLN A 105 -16.06 1.93 -2.79
N GLN A 106 -14.88 2.50 -2.47
CA GLN A 106 -14.54 2.84 -1.10
C GLN A 106 -15.47 3.92 -0.54
N ALA A 107 -15.79 4.96 -1.32
CA ALA A 107 -16.69 6.03 -0.91
C ALA A 107 -18.11 5.52 -0.57
N LYS A 108 -18.53 4.40 -1.18
CA LYS A 108 -19.79 3.72 -0.87
C LYS A 108 -19.71 2.73 0.29
N GLY A 109 -18.52 2.51 0.86
CA GLY A 109 -18.28 1.47 1.87
C GLY A 109 -18.30 0.05 1.29
N GLU A 110 -18.17 -0.08 -0.03
CA GLU A 110 -18.30 -1.34 -0.76
C GLU A 110 -16.94 -1.93 -1.16
N LEU A 111 -15.82 -1.21 -0.99
CA LEU A 111 -14.50 -1.72 -1.30
C LEU A 111 -14.05 -2.71 -0.22
N ASP A 112 -13.75 -3.93 -0.64
CA ASP A 112 -13.18 -4.96 0.20
C ASP A 112 -12.01 -5.65 -0.51
N TYR A 113 -11.32 -6.49 0.26
CA TYR A 113 -10.19 -7.26 -0.20
C TYR A 113 -10.50 -8.15 -1.41
N SER A 114 -11.67 -8.79 -1.47
CA SER A 114 -12.01 -9.70 -2.56
C SER A 114 -12.16 -8.93 -3.86
N LYS A 115 -12.86 -7.79 -3.83
CA LYS A 115 -13.04 -6.91 -5.00
C LYS A 115 -11.72 -6.36 -5.51
N VAL A 116 -10.81 -5.99 -4.60
CA VAL A 116 -9.47 -5.54 -4.99
C VAL A 116 -8.64 -6.68 -5.57
N ASP A 117 -8.70 -7.87 -4.97
CA ASP A 117 -8.01 -9.04 -5.52
C ASP A 117 -8.46 -9.32 -6.94
N ASP A 118 -9.77 -9.41 -7.18
CA ASP A 118 -10.33 -9.69 -8.51
C ASP A 118 -9.97 -8.60 -9.55
N ALA A 119 -10.04 -7.33 -9.15
CA ALA A 119 -9.81 -6.20 -10.06
C ALA A 119 -8.33 -5.93 -10.35
N VAL A 120 -7.43 -6.22 -9.40
CA VAL A 120 -6.03 -5.76 -9.45
C VAL A 120 -5.03 -6.91 -9.48
N TRP A 121 -5.19 -7.92 -8.64
CA TRP A 121 -4.16 -8.92 -8.35
C TRP A 121 -4.42 -10.27 -9.02
N GLN A 122 -5.69 -10.62 -9.25
CA GLN A 122 -6.16 -11.82 -9.93
C GLN A 122 -5.55 -13.12 -9.40
N ARG A 123 -5.25 -13.21 -8.10
CA ARG A 123 -4.55 -14.36 -7.53
C ARG A 123 -5.40 -15.62 -7.50
N ARG A 124 -6.72 -15.49 -7.49
CA ARG A 124 -7.65 -16.62 -7.63
C ARG A 124 -7.81 -17.14 -9.06
N ALA A 125 -7.25 -16.45 -10.05
CA ALA A 125 -7.34 -16.83 -11.47
C ALA A 125 -6.10 -17.62 -11.96
N ALA A 126 -5.14 -17.92 -11.09
CA ALA A 126 -3.91 -18.64 -11.37
C ALA A 126 -3.93 -20.06 -10.79
#